data_AF-A0A6A7KBV6-F1
#
_entry.id   AF-A0A6A7KBV6-F1
#
_cell.length_a   1.000
_cell.length_b   1.000
_cell.length_c   1.000
_cell.angle_alpha   90.00
_cell.angle_beta   90.00
_cell.angle_gamma   90.00
#
_symmetry.space_group_name_H-M   'P 1'
#
loop_
_entity.id
_entity.type
_entity.pdbx_description
1 polymer ?
#
loop_
_entity_poly.entity_id
_entity_poly.type
_entity_poly.pdbx_seq_one_letter_code
_entity_poly.pdbx_strand_id
1 'polypeptide(L)'
;MKKYLLLVILGGIIFSLIGCSSPTAGSSTESDVNLESVNEFLNNSGDLGPGSIANKVSIIPFQHIDGPKNESDFYAFVNFEYKARDYIKYQVTYLSCTCRSAAENYWQTAYVELSLPNTNNPDDVVIKYLSYDQDPSEHYLGGFWGDSSPTPAGVTYDIFKDQYIDYFQGKESSYIQTLSTMWDIETSDYTLGEGRSDLTIDTFTGSSVSANNIIRIINSLLDYHSQNEFFHE
;
A
#
# COMPACT_ATOMS: atom_id res chain seq x y z
N MET A 1 21.85 -11.13 -86.37
CA MET A 1 22.23 -9.73 -86.04
C MET A 1 22.02 -9.56 -84.53
N LYS A 2 23.08 -9.59 -83.69
CA LYS A 2 23.71 -8.42 -83.02
C LYS A 2 22.65 -7.45 -82.45
N LYS A 3 22.56 -7.09 -81.16
CA LYS A 3 23.43 -7.13 -79.97
C LYS A 3 22.56 -6.83 -78.72
N TYR A 4 23.02 -7.32 -77.57
CA TYR A 4 22.65 -7.01 -76.18
C TYR A 4 22.53 -5.53 -75.82
N LEU A 5 21.59 -5.17 -74.92
CA LEU A 5 21.75 -4.19 -73.81
C LEU A 5 20.45 -4.17 -72.95
N LEU A 6 20.39 -4.83 -71.80
CA LEU A 6 20.63 -4.29 -70.44
C LEU A 6 19.55 -3.30 -69.96
N LEU A 7 18.59 -3.78 -69.15
CA LEU A 7 17.85 -2.93 -68.20
C LEU A 7 17.28 -3.75 -67.03
N VAL A 8 18.11 -3.80 -65.98
CA VAL A 8 17.80 -3.62 -64.55
C VAL A 8 16.39 -4.01 -64.07
N ILE A 9 16.40 -5.08 -63.27
CA ILE A 9 15.51 -5.44 -62.15
C ILE A 9 14.61 -4.28 -61.71
N LEU A 10 13.35 -4.32 -62.15
CA LEU A 10 12.27 -3.51 -61.61
C LEU A 10 11.73 -4.22 -60.37
N GLY A 11 12.07 -3.70 -59.19
CA GLY A 11 11.56 -4.16 -57.91
C GLY A 11 10.04 -4.05 -57.86
N GLY A 12 9.37 -5.20 -57.96
CA GLY A 12 7.94 -5.32 -57.72
C GLY A 12 7.66 -5.28 -56.22
N ILE A 13 7.30 -4.09 -55.73
CA ILE A 13 6.53 -3.96 -54.48
C ILE A 13 5.12 -4.46 -54.80
N ILE A 14 4.80 -5.68 -54.35
CA ILE A 14 3.43 -6.16 -54.22
C ILE A 14 3.22 -6.47 -52.74
N PHE A 15 2.52 -5.56 -52.07
CA PHE A 15 1.92 -5.77 -50.76
C PHE A 15 0.91 -6.91 -50.86
N SER A 16 1.25 -8.08 -50.32
CA SER A 16 0.28 -9.14 -50.01
C SER A 16 -0.17 -8.99 -48.56
N LEU A 17 -1.40 -8.50 -48.40
CA LEU A 17 -2.20 -8.58 -47.19
C LEU A 17 -2.44 -10.04 -46.83
N ILE A 18 -1.70 -10.55 -45.84
CA ILE A 18 -2.06 -11.78 -45.13
C ILE A 18 -3.03 -11.37 -44.02
N GLY A 19 -4.32 -11.40 -44.34
CA GLY A 19 -5.37 -11.44 -43.34
C GLY A 19 -5.38 -12.83 -42.70
N CYS A 20 -4.79 -12.95 -41.51
CA CYS A 20 -5.04 -14.09 -40.64
C CYS A 20 -6.46 -13.94 -40.07
N SER A 21 -7.34 -14.86 -40.47
CA SER A 21 -8.65 -15.09 -39.87
C SER A 21 -8.51 -15.26 -38.36
N SER A 22 -9.20 -14.43 -37.58
CA SER A 22 -9.30 -14.54 -36.14
C SER A 22 -9.81 -15.94 -35.75
N PRO A 23 -9.16 -16.66 -34.82
CA PRO A 23 -9.72 -17.86 -34.25
C PRO A 23 -11.02 -17.48 -33.52
N THR A 24 -12.04 -18.29 -33.77
CA THR A 24 -13.36 -18.24 -33.18
C THR A 24 -13.25 -18.05 -31.68
N ALA A 25 -13.90 -17.00 -31.16
CA ALA A 25 -14.05 -16.76 -29.73
C ALA A 25 -14.65 -18.02 -29.09
N GLY A 26 -13.79 -18.78 -28.41
CA GLY A 26 -14.26 -19.70 -27.38
C GLY A 26 -14.99 -18.86 -26.36
N SER A 27 -16.24 -19.24 -26.07
CA SER A 27 -17.02 -18.73 -24.96
C SER A 27 -16.28 -19.02 -23.66
N SER A 28 -15.32 -18.17 -23.28
CA SER A 28 -14.90 -18.06 -21.90
C SER A 28 -16.07 -17.45 -21.14
N THR A 29 -16.66 -18.24 -20.25
CA THR A 29 -17.40 -17.69 -19.12
C THR A 29 -16.49 -16.67 -18.45
N GLU A 30 -16.76 -15.38 -18.65
CA GLU A 30 -16.21 -14.31 -17.81
C GLU A 30 -16.68 -14.63 -16.39
N SER A 31 -15.80 -15.27 -15.63
CA SER A 31 -15.90 -15.22 -14.18
C SER A 31 -15.51 -13.79 -13.82
N ASP A 32 -16.43 -13.05 -13.22
CA ASP A 32 -16.14 -11.71 -12.73
C ASP A 32 -14.93 -11.79 -11.79
N VAL A 33 -13.82 -11.20 -12.20
CA VAL A 33 -12.59 -11.13 -11.38
C VAL A 33 -12.93 -10.28 -10.17
N ASN A 34 -12.78 -10.85 -8.97
CA ASN A 34 -13.01 -10.16 -7.71
C ASN A 34 -11.74 -10.23 -6.85
N LEU A 35 -11.68 -9.40 -5.80
CA LEU A 35 -10.47 -9.27 -4.99
C LEU A 35 -10.09 -10.58 -4.27
N GLU A 36 -11.10 -11.35 -3.85
CA GLU A 36 -10.90 -12.66 -3.20
C GLU A 36 -10.23 -13.63 -4.17
N SER A 37 -10.73 -13.75 -5.41
CA SER A 37 -10.16 -14.65 -6.42
C SER A 37 -8.76 -14.22 -6.87
N VAL A 38 -8.46 -12.92 -6.88
CA VAL A 38 -7.11 -12.41 -7.12
C VAL A 38 -6.16 -12.79 -5.98
N ASN A 39 -6.56 -12.58 -4.73
CA ASN A 39 -5.74 -12.94 -3.57
C ASN A 39 -5.54 -14.45 -3.46
N GLU A 40 -6.57 -15.25 -3.74
CA GLU A 40 -6.47 -16.70 -3.84
C GLU A 40 -5.48 -17.10 -4.94
N PHE A 41 -5.60 -16.52 -6.14
CA PHE A 41 -4.67 -16.78 -7.23
C PHE A 41 -3.23 -16.46 -6.83
N LEU A 42 -2.95 -15.32 -6.21
CA LEU A 42 -1.59 -14.95 -5.80
C LEU A 42 -0.98 -15.97 -4.83
N ASN A 43 -1.78 -16.51 -3.91
CA ASN A 43 -1.30 -17.44 -2.87
C ASN A 43 -1.39 -18.93 -3.26
N ASN A 44 -2.00 -19.26 -4.40
CA ASN A 44 -2.13 -20.65 -4.86
C ASN A 44 -1.44 -20.92 -6.21
N SER A 45 -1.11 -19.87 -6.98
CA SER A 45 -0.46 -20.00 -8.30
C SER A 45 1.07 -19.96 -8.26
N GLY A 46 1.66 -19.52 -7.14
CA GLY A 46 3.10 -19.53 -6.89
C GLY A 46 3.40 -20.03 -5.48
N ASP A 47 4.68 -20.09 -5.13
CA ASP A 47 5.10 -20.46 -3.77
C ASP A 47 5.00 -19.28 -2.78
N LEU A 48 3.87 -18.56 -2.83
CA LEU A 48 3.46 -17.50 -1.91
C LEU A 48 2.29 -18.05 -1.11
N GLY A 49 2.27 -17.94 0.23
CA GLY A 49 1.12 -18.38 1.04
C GLY A 49 1.43 -19.42 2.12
N PRO A 50 0.42 -19.80 2.93
CA PRO A 50 0.61 -20.65 4.09
C PRO A 50 1.25 -22.00 3.75
N GLY A 51 2.38 -22.31 4.39
CA GLY A 51 3.13 -23.55 4.17
C GLY A 51 4.01 -23.57 2.93
N SER A 52 4.04 -22.49 2.14
CA SER A 52 4.99 -22.31 1.03
C SER A 52 6.34 -21.74 1.50
N ILE A 53 7.27 -21.52 0.56
CA ILE A 53 8.59 -20.93 0.87
C ILE A 53 8.52 -19.43 1.18
N ALA A 54 7.52 -18.72 0.66
CA ALA A 54 7.34 -17.29 0.89
C ALA A 54 6.09 -17.01 1.74
N ASN A 55 6.03 -15.80 2.28
CA ASN A 55 4.90 -15.37 3.09
C ASN A 55 3.65 -15.14 2.24
N LYS A 56 2.50 -15.16 2.92
CA LYS A 56 1.23 -14.77 2.31
C LYS A 56 1.31 -13.33 1.83
N VAL A 57 0.75 -13.08 0.66
CA VAL A 57 0.58 -11.74 0.08
C VAL A 57 -0.89 -11.43 -0.07
N SER A 58 -1.27 -10.16 -0.09
CA SER A 58 -2.65 -9.75 -0.35
C SER A 58 -2.73 -8.36 -0.96
N ILE A 59 -3.79 -8.14 -1.71
CA ILE A 59 -4.24 -6.83 -2.16
C ILE A 59 -5.42 -6.45 -1.26
N ILE A 60 -5.36 -5.26 -0.67
CA ILE A 60 -6.41 -4.72 0.21
C ILE A 60 -6.92 -3.39 -0.36
N PRO A 61 -8.24 -3.13 -0.30
CA PRO A 61 -8.78 -1.85 -0.73
C PRO A 61 -8.52 -0.79 0.35
N PHE A 62 -8.26 0.45 -0.05
CA PHE A 62 -8.29 1.59 0.84
C PHE A 62 -8.81 2.82 0.10
N GLN A 63 -9.43 3.75 0.83
CA GLN A 63 -9.88 5.01 0.25
C GLN A 63 -8.74 6.03 0.24
N HIS A 64 -8.15 6.28 -0.92
CA HIS A 64 -7.14 7.34 -1.07
C HIS A 64 -7.80 8.71 -0.97
N ILE A 65 -7.17 9.66 -0.29
CA ILE A 65 -7.60 11.06 -0.26
C ILE A 65 -6.54 11.98 -0.87
N ASP A 66 -6.94 12.83 -1.83
CA ASP A 66 -6.04 13.77 -2.50
C ASP A 66 -5.97 15.16 -1.81
N GLY A 67 -5.18 16.08 -2.37
CA GLY A 67 -4.99 17.43 -1.81
C GLY A 67 -6.29 18.25 -1.73
N PRO A 68 -7.11 18.26 -2.79
CA PRO A 68 -8.46 18.81 -2.75
C PRO A 68 -9.49 18.05 -1.87
N LYS A 69 -9.10 16.94 -1.23
CA LYS A 69 -9.97 16.06 -0.42
C LYS A 69 -10.99 15.23 -1.22
N ASN A 70 -10.72 14.99 -2.50
CA ASN A 70 -11.47 13.96 -3.23
C ASN A 70 -11.03 12.58 -2.74
N GLU A 71 -11.98 11.68 -2.61
CA GLU A 71 -11.72 10.28 -2.28
C GLU A 71 -11.75 9.42 -3.55
N SER A 72 -10.90 8.41 -3.60
CA SER A 72 -10.81 7.48 -4.72
C SER A 72 -10.44 6.08 -4.23
N ASP A 73 -11.09 5.07 -4.80
CA ASP A 73 -10.80 3.68 -4.48
C ASP A 73 -9.41 3.30 -5.00
N PHE A 74 -8.52 2.91 -4.09
CA PHE A 74 -7.18 2.45 -4.39
C PHE A 74 -6.95 1.06 -3.80
N TYR A 75 -5.89 0.42 -4.28
CA TYR A 75 -5.39 -0.82 -3.71
C TYR A 75 -4.02 -0.61 -3.07
N ALA A 76 -3.85 -1.24 -1.92
CA ALA A 76 -2.57 -1.43 -1.29
C ALA A 76 -2.16 -2.90 -1.34
N PHE A 77 -0.86 -3.15 -1.22
CA PHE A 77 -0.27 -4.47 -1.35
C PHE A 77 0.38 -4.86 -0.03
N VAL A 78 -0.20 -5.84 0.64
CA VAL A 78 0.42 -6.55 1.76
C VAL A 78 1.42 -7.52 1.16
N ASN A 79 2.70 -7.16 1.18
CA ASN A 79 3.78 -7.95 0.57
C ASN A 79 4.33 -9.02 1.53
N PHE A 80 4.01 -8.90 2.81
CA PHE A 80 4.52 -9.75 3.87
C PHE A 80 3.48 -9.81 5.00
N GLU A 81 3.14 -11.01 5.44
CA GLU A 81 2.36 -11.28 6.65
C GLU A 81 3.04 -12.42 7.42
N TYR A 82 3.37 -12.21 8.70
CA TYR A 82 3.96 -13.23 9.56
C TYR A 82 3.36 -13.21 10.97
N LYS A 83 2.73 -14.32 11.36
CA LYS A 83 2.12 -14.51 12.69
C LYS A 83 3.19 -14.94 13.71
N ALA A 84 3.48 -14.07 14.66
CA ALA A 84 4.23 -14.39 15.87
C ALA A 84 3.26 -14.89 16.97
N ARG A 85 3.76 -15.03 18.21
CA ARG A 85 2.95 -15.55 19.33
C ARG A 85 1.81 -14.60 19.72
N ASP A 86 2.10 -13.31 19.83
CA ASP A 86 1.23 -12.28 20.41
C ASP A 86 1.02 -11.08 19.47
N TYR A 87 1.43 -11.20 18.20
CA TYR A 87 1.26 -10.17 17.17
C TYR A 87 1.46 -10.74 15.76
N ILE A 88 1.05 -9.97 14.75
CA ILE A 88 1.32 -10.23 13.33
C ILE A 88 2.14 -9.07 12.75
N LYS A 89 3.16 -9.40 11.98
CA LYS A 89 4.00 -8.46 11.24
C LYS A 89 3.46 -8.28 9.82
N TYR A 90 3.47 -7.04 9.34
CA TYR A 90 3.05 -6.68 7.99
C TYR A 90 4.08 -5.79 7.30
N GLN A 91 4.23 -5.96 5.99
CA GLN A 91 4.70 -4.89 5.09
C GLN A 91 3.56 -4.54 4.15
N VAL A 92 3.13 -3.28 4.15
CA VAL A 92 2.07 -2.78 3.27
C VAL A 92 2.58 -1.64 2.38
N THR A 93 2.48 -1.82 1.07
CA THR A 93 2.87 -0.82 0.08
C THR A 93 1.64 -0.14 -0.52
N TYR A 94 1.63 1.18 -0.54
CA TYR A 94 0.50 1.97 -1.02
C TYR A 94 0.95 3.31 -1.59
N LEU A 95 0.10 3.93 -2.43
CA LEU A 95 0.36 5.28 -2.92
C LEU A 95 -0.15 6.29 -1.89
N SER A 96 0.75 7.06 -1.28
CA SER A 96 0.42 8.02 -0.24
C SER A 96 0.12 9.41 -0.83
N CYS A 97 1.08 10.03 -1.51
CA CYS A 97 0.92 11.37 -2.10
C CYS A 97 0.59 11.31 -3.59
N THR A 98 -0.49 11.96 -4.01
CA THR A 98 -0.85 12.19 -5.42
C THR A 98 -0.76 13.66 -5.83
N CYS A 99 -0.27 14.54 -4.94
CA CYS A 99 -0.19 15.98 -5.19
C CYS A 99 0.91 16.41 -6.14
N ARG A 100 1.81 15.48 -6.51
CA ARG A 100 2.91 15.73 -7.44
C ARG A 100 2.85 14.77 -8.60
N SER A 101 3.65 15.08 -9.62
CA SER A 101 3.88 14.18 -10.74
C SER A 101 4.32 12.80 -10.24
N ALA A 102 3.87 11.75 -10.93
CA ALA A 102 4.32 10.38 -10.70
C ALA A 102 5.86 10.23 -10.84
N ALA A 103 6.55 11.19 -11.46
CA ALA A 103 8.01 11.23 -11.52
C ALA A 103 8.69 11.57 -10.18
N GLU A 104 7.95 12.12 -9.21
CA GLU A 104 8.49 12.55 -7.92
C GLU A 104 7.90 11.80 -6.71
N ASN A 105 6.77 11.10 -6.91
CA ASN A 105 6.08 10.38 -5.84
C ASN A 105 6.21 8.87 -6.06
N TYR A 106 6.95 8.21 -5.19
CA TYR A 106 7.01 6.77 -5.12
C TYR A 106 5.93 6.23 -4.19
N TRP A 107 5.66 4.93 -4.31
CA TRP A 107 4.81 4.24 -3.36
C TRP A 107 5.55 4.12 -2.03
N GLN A 108 4.83 4.28 -0.92
CA GLN A 108 5.38 4.12 0.42
C GLN A 108 5.21 2.68 0.86
N THR A 109 6.12 2.17 1.68
CA THR A 109 5.99 0.86 2.33
C THR A 109 6.06 1.05 3.84
N ALA A 110 4.97 0.70 4.52
CA ALA A 110 4.91 0.70 5.98
C ALA A 110 5.22 -0.71 6.51
N TYR A 111 6.09 -0.77 7.51
CA TYR A 111 6.25 -1.92 8.40
C TYR A 111 5.33 -1.74 9.60
N VAL A 112 4.51 -2.74 9.91
CA VAL A 112 3.54 -2.66 11.01
C VAL A 112 3.54 -3.94 11.83
N GLU A 113 3.51 -3.81 13.15
CA GLU A 113 3.21 -4.92 14.07
C GLU A 113 1.86 -4.66 14.76
N LEU A 114 0.90 -5.57 14.58
CA LEU A 114 -0.43 -5.50 15.20
C LEU A 114 -0.59 -6.63 16.22
N SER A 115 -1.02 -6.32 17.44
CA SER A 115 -1.14 -7.32 18.51
C SER A 115 -2.23 -8.36 18.25
N LEU A 116 -2.07 -9.56 18.83
CA LEU A 116 -3.14 -10.55 18.98
C LEU A 116 -3.64 -10.50 20.43
N PRO A 117 -4.76 -9.80 20.71
CA PRO A 117 -5.24 -9.60 22.08
C PRO A 117 -5.85 -10.89 22.66
N ASN A 118 -5.65 -11.14 23.95
CA ASN A 118 -6.20 -12.34 24.64
C ASN A 118 -7.73 -12.40 24.66
N THR A 119 -8.41 -11.29 24.35
CA THR A 119 -9.86 -11.19 24.27
C THR A 119 -10.43 -11.74 22.95
N ASN A 120 -9.57 -12.00 21.96
CA ASN A 120 -9.95 -12.32 20.57
C ASN A 120 -10.87 -11.27 19.94
N ASN A 121 -10.90 -10.04 20.47
CA ASN A 121 -11.69 -8.94 19.91
C ASN A 121 -10.80 -8.08 18.99
N PRO A 122 -11.13 -7.92 17.69
CA PRO A 122 -10.39 -7.02 16.79
C PRO A 122 -10.30 -5.57 17.27
N ASP A 123 -11.28 -5.09 18.03
CA ASP A 123 -11.29 -3.72 18.55
C ASP A 123 -10.17 -3.46 19.57
N ASP A 124 -9.70 -4.52 20.23
CA ASP A 124 -8.65 -4.47 21.26
C ASP A 124 -7.23 -4.61 20.67
N VAL A 125 -7.11 -4.68 19.34
CA VAL A 125 -5.81 -4.74 18.66
C VAL A 125 -5.04 -3.45 18.86
N VAL A 126 -3.77 -3.55 19.24
CA VAL A 126 -2.87 -2.41 19.43
C VAL A 126 -1.85 -2.36 18.30
N ILE A 127 -1.57 -1.16 17.80
CA ILE A 127 -0.42 -0.88 16.93
C ILE A 127 0.84 -0.94 17.80
N LYS A 128 1.54 -2.08 17.79
CA LYS A 128 2.74 -2.27 18.59
C LYS A 128 3.94 -1.50 18.04
N TYR A 129 4.01 -1.41 16.71
CA TYR A 129 5.07 -0.71 16.01
C TYR A 129 4.59 -0.29 14.63
N LEU A 130 5.02 0.89 14.19
CA LEU A 130 4.76 1.43 12.86
C LEU A 130 6.01 2.18 12.39
N SER A 131 6.50 1.84 11.20
CA SER A 131 7.67 2.49 10.62
C SER A 131 7.64 2.51 9.09
N TYR A 132 8.36 3.48 8.51
CA TYR A 132 8.67 3.56 7.08
C TYR A 132 10.19 3.45 6.84
N ASP A 133 10.93 2.98 7.84
CA ASP A 133 12.38 2.77 7.81
C ASP A 133 12.78 1.40 8.37
N GLN A 134 13.31 1.33 9.59
CA GLN A 134 13.79 0.13 10.23
C GLN A 134 12.66 -0.65 10.91
N ASP A 135 12.86 -1.95 11.06
CA ASP A 135 12.06 -2.78 11.96
C ASP A 135 12.47 -2.52 13.44
N PRO A 136 11.71 -3.00 14.44
CA PRO A 136 12.01 -2.77 15.85
C PRO A 136 13.38 -3.31 16.31
N SER A 137 13.95 -4.26 15.55
CA SER A 137 15.28 -4.80 15.84
C SER A 137 16.43 -3.94 15.32
N GLU A 138 16.12 -2.91 14.52
CA GLU A 138 17.05 -2.05 13.78
C GLU A 138 17.97 -2.82 12.81
N HIS A 139 17.73 -4.12 12.60
CA HIS A 139 18.55 -4.96 11.75
C HIS A 139 18.14 -4.87 10.29
N TYR A 140 16.85 -4.65 10.01
CA TYR A 140 16.32 -4.61 8.66
C TYR A 140 15.68 -3.26 8.35
N LEU A 141 15.82 -2.81 7.09
CA LEU A 141 14.94 -1.80 6.52
C LEU A 141 13.61 -2.47 6.19
N GLY A 142 12.65 -2.34 7.10
CA GLY A 142 11.31 -2.92 6.99
C GLY A 142 10.34 -2.05 6.18
N GLY A 143 10.63 -0.76 6.01
CA GLY A 143 9.79 0.18 5.30
C GLY A 143 10.54 1.04 4.28
N PHE A 144 9.78 1.89 3.59
CA PHE A 144 10.30 2.88 2.68
C PHE A 144 9.41 4.13 2.65
N TRP A 145 10.00 5.29 2.94
CA TRP A 145 9.35 6.58 2.74
C TRP A 145 9.38 6.98 1.27
N GLY A 146 8.23 6.90 0.62
CA GLY A 146 8.06 7.19 -0.82
C GLY A 146 7.64 8.62 -1.19
N ASP A 147 7.43 9.51 -0.21
CA ASP A 147 7.15 10.94 -0.47
C ASP A 147 8.47 11.74 -0.42
N SER A 148 8.41 12.96 -0.94
CA SER A 148 9.46 13.95 -0.80
C SER A 148 9.85 14.22 0.66
N SER A 149 11.15 14.40 0.90
CA SER A 149 11.71 14.80 2.19
C SER A 149 12.77 15.90 1.93
N PRO A 150 12.46 17.18 2.21
CA PRO A 150 11.19 17.68 2.74
C PRO A 150 10.04 17.63 1.72
N THR A 151 8.83 17.53 2.25
CA THR A 151 7.57 17.80 1.54
C THR A 151 7.49 19.26 1.06
N PRO A 152 6.56 19.64 0.16
CA PRO A 152 6.40 21.04 -0.28
C PRO A 152 6.28 22.07 0.85
N ALA A 153 5.72 21.66 1.99
CA ALA A 153 5.54 22.51 3.17
C ALA A 153 6.79 22.58 4.08
N GLY A 154 7.88 21.91 3.71
CA GLY A 154 9.13 21.88 4.48
C GLY A 154 9.22 20.78 5.53
N VAL A 155 8.18 19.96 5.71
CA VAL A 155 8.18 18.85 6.68
C VAL A 155 9.02 17.70 6.16
N THR A 156 10.01 17.26 6.92
CA THR A 156 10.90 16.13 6.61
C THR A 156 10.31 14.80 7.07
N TYR A 157 10.83 13.68 6.53
CA TYR A 157 10.49 12.36 7.03
C TYR A 157 10.79 12.21 8.53
N ASP A 158 11.91 12.76 9.03
CA ASP A 158 12.25 12.69 10.45
C ASP A 158 11.16 13.34 11.33
N ILE A 159 10.57 14.46 10.89
CA ILE A 159 9.45 15.08 11.59
C ILE A 159 8.20 14.18 11.56
N PHE A 160 7.89 13.57 10.41
CA PHE A 160 6.80 12.59 10.33
C PHE A 160 7.04 11.41 11.27
N LYS A 161 8.24 10.83 11.23
CA LYS A 161 8.66 9.69 12.04
C LYS A 161 8.49 9.99 13.53
N ASP A 162 9.12 11.05 14.02
CA ASP A 162 9.24 11.34 15.44
C ASP A 162 7.94 11.92 16.04
N GLN A 163 7.12 12.61 15.25
CA GLN A 163 5.94 13.31 15.77
C GLN A 163 4.62 12.64 15.40
N TYR A 164 4.48 12.17 14.16
CA TYR A 164 3.19 11.70 13.62
C TYR A 164 3.08 10.18 13.56
N ILE A 165 4.10 9.49 13.08
CA ILE A 165 4.12 8.02 13.01
C ILE A 165 4.22 7.44 14.43
N ASP A 166 5.09 8.00 15.27
CA ASP A 166 5.22 7.62 16.67
C ASP A 166 3.91 7.72 17.46
N TYR A 167 3.07 8.70 17.14
CA TYR A 167 1.78 8.93 17.79
C TYR A 167 0.83 7.71 17.75
N PHE A 168 0.87 6.93 16.66
CA PHE A 168 -0.03 5.79 16.48
C PHE A 168 0.39 4.58 17.30
N GLN A 169 1.66 4.51 17.73
CA GLN A 169 2.16 3.38 18.50
C GLN A 169 1.51 3.32 19.88
N GLY A 170 1.04 2.15 20.27
CA GLY A 170 0.31 1.92 21.52
C GLY A 170 -1.18 2.27 21.47
N LYS A 171 -1.70 2.79 20.36
CA LYS A 171 -3.14 3.06 20.20
C LYS A 171 -3.91 1.80 19.80
N GLU A 172 -5.12 1.67 20.33
CA GLU A 172 -6.05 0.59 20.02
C GLU A 172 -6.79 0.82 18.70
N SER A 173 -7.15 -0.26 18.03
CA SER A 173 -7.90 -0.31 16.78
C SER A 173 -9.22 0.47 16.91
N SER A 174 -9.94 0.25 18.02
CA SER A 174 -11.19 0.95 18.34
C SER A 174 -11.07 2.48 18.26
N TYR A 175 -9.95 3.04 18.70
CA TYR A 175 -9.67 4.48 18.59
C TYR A 175 -9.24 4.87 17.18
N ILE A 176 -8.31 4.12 16.58
CA ILE A 176 -7.77 4.44 15.26
C ILE A 176 -8.85 4.46 14.19
N GLN A 177 -9.81 3.53 14.26
CA GLN A 177 -10.96 3.48 13.34
C GLN A 177 -11.90 4.69 13.46
N THR A 178 -11.82 5.49 14.53
CA THR A 178 -12.55 6.76 14.62
C THR A 178 -11.93 7.88 13.79
N LEU A 179 -10.68 7.71 13.35
CA LEU A 179 -9.92 8.70 12.61
C LEU A 179 -10.01 8.43 11.11
N SER A 180 -10.35 9.44 10.30
CA SER A 180 -10.28 9.39 8.84
C SER A 180 -9.15 10.25 8.28
N THR A 181 -8.84 11.34 8.98
CA THR A 181 -7.87 12.35 8.62
C THR A 181 -7.14 12.85 9.87
N MET A 182 -6.02 13.53 9.67
CA MET A 182 -5.26 14.12 10.79
C MET A 182 -6.08 15.14 11.59
N TRP A 183 -7.16 15.68 11.00
CA TRP A 183 -8.05 16.65 11.63
C TRP A 183 -9.04 16.03 12.62
N ASP A 184 -9.20 14.71 12.59
CA ASP A 184 -10.01 13.98 13.56
C ASP A 184 -9.23 13.71 14.87
N ILE A 185 -7.92 13.99 14.88
CA ILE A 185 -7.07 13.85 16.05
C ILE A 185 -7.27 15.05 16.97
N GLU A 186 -7.80 14.81 18.17
CA GLU A 186 -7.92 15.81 19.22
C GLU A 186 -6.54 16.31 19.67
N THR A 187 -6.37 17.63 19.76
CA THR A 187 -5.09 18.24 20.15
C THR A 187 -4.61 17.78 21.53
N SER A 188 -5.53 17.59 22.47
CA SER A 188 -5.20 17.09 23.81
C SER A 188 -4.69 15.66 23.80
N ASP A 189 -5.10 14.84 22.83
CA ASP A 189 -4.61 13.47 22.68
C ASP A 189 -3.25 13.45 21.97
N TYR A 190 -3.08 14.26 20.93
CA TYR A 190 -1.82 14.34 20.18
C TYR A 190 -0.61 14.78 21.03
N THR A 191 -0.88 15.63 22.02
CA THR A 191 0.12 16.19 22.95
C THR A 191 0.30 15.35 24.22
N LEU A 192 -0.45 14.25 24.37
CA LEU A 192 -0.33 13.36 25.51
C LEU A 192 0.92 12.48 25.37
N GLY A 193 1.79 12.50 26.39
CA GLY A 193 2.99 11.66 26.43
C GLY A 193 4.27 12.45 26.72
N GLU A 194 5.34 11.74 27.06
CA GLU A 194 6.64 12.37 27.32
C GLU A 194 7.19 13.02 26.04
N GLY A 195 7.62 14.29 26.13
CA GLY A 195 8.21 15.03 25.01
C GLY A 195 7.21 15.56 23.97
N ARG A 196 5.89 15.37 24.16
CA ARG A 196 4.86 15.73 23.17
C ARG A 196 4.13 17.05 23.45
N SER A 197 4.37 17.70 24.58
CA SER A 197 3.59 18.87 25.04
C SER A 197 3.62 20.07 24.08
N ASP A 198 4.71 20.21 23.32
CA ASP A 198 4.92 21.35 22.42
C ASP A 198 4.60 21.01 20.96
N LEU A 199 4.12 19.79 20.68
CA LEU A 199 3.77 19.34 19.33
C LEU A 199 2.39 19.84 18.92
N THR A 200 2.21 20.06 17.61
CA THR A 200 0.91 20.39 17.04
C THR A 200 0.66 19.62 15.76
N ILE A 201 -0.58 19.15 15.59
CA ILE A 201 -1.02 18.45 14.39
C ILE A 201 -0.98 19.35 13.15
N ASP A 202 -1.12 20.67 13.36
CA ASP A 202 -1.07 21.69 12.29
C ASP A 202 0.28 21.72 11.56
N THR A 203 1.33 21.15 12.15
CA THR A 203 2.65 20.95 11.52
C THR A 203 2.50 20.30 10.14
N PHE A 204 1.50 19.45 9.95
CA PHE A 204 1.28 18.69 8.73
C PHE A 204 0.26 19.31 7.75
N THR A 205 -0.24 20.52 8.00
CA THR A 205 -1.31 21.15 7.17
C THR A 205 -0.98 21.17 5.68
N GLY A 206 0.26 21.48 5.32
CA GLY A 206 0.75 21.49 3.93
C GLY A 206 1.31 20.14 3.43
N SER A 207 1.27 19.12 4.27
CA SER A 207 1.72 17.74 4.00
C SER A 207 0.61 16.72 4.33
N SER A 208 -0.64 17.20 4.31
CA SER A 208 -1.80 16.51 4.87
C SER A 208 -2.22 15.29 4.07
N VAL A 209 -1.92 15.23 2.77
CA VAL A 209 -2.21 14.05 1.95
C VAL A 209 -1.45 12.83 2.46
N SER A 210 -0.16 12.96 2.75
CA SER A 210 0.62 11.86 3.31
C SER A 210 0.15 11.52 4.73
N ALA A 211 -0.10 12.55 5.57
CA ALA A 211 -0.62 12.35 6.92
C ALA A 211 -1.97 11.59 6.93
N ASN A 212 -2.90 11.97 6.06
CA ASN A 212 -4.23 11.35 6.00
C ASN A 212 -4.15 9.92 5.44
N ASN A 213 -3.39 9.69 4.37
CA ASN A 213 -3.29 8.35 3.78
C ASN A 213 -2.54 7.36 4.69
N ILE A 214 -1.69 7.83 5.63
CA ILE A 214 -1.16 7.00 6.71
C ILE A 214 -2.29 6.48 7.61
N ILE A 215 -3.22 7.34 8.06
CA ILE A 215 -4.36 6.89 8.87
C ILE A 215 -5.21 5.87 8.10
N ARG A 216 -5.48 6.18 6.83
CA ARG A 216 -6.37 5.35 6.01
C ARG A 216 -5.78 3.98 5.70
N ILE A 217 -4.47 3.89 5.46
CA ILE A 217 -3.83 2.58 5.27
C ILE A 217 -3.79 1.77 6.57
N ILE A 218 -3.61 2.43 7.72
CA ILE A 218 -3.67 1.76 9.02
C ILE A 218 -5.07 1.19 9.25
N ASN A 219 -6.13 1.95 8.99
CA ASN A 219 -7.51 1.47 9.09
C ASN A 219 -7.75 0.26 8.18
N SER A 220 -7.38 0.34 6.90
CA SER A 220 -7.53 -0.78 5.97
C SER A 220 -6.71 -2.01 6.37
N LEU A 221 -5.53 -1.80 6.98
CA LEU A 221 -4.73 -2.90 7.51
C LEU A 221 -5.34 -3.52 8.77
N LEU A 222 -5.95 -2.72 9.65
CA LEU A 222 -6.70 -3.20 10.82
C LEU A 222 -7.93 -4.01 10.39
N ASP A 223 -8.66 -3.54 9.38
CA ASP A 223 -9.78 -4.28 8.78
C ASP A 223 -9.28 -5.62 8.21
N TYR A 224 -8.19 -5.61 7.45
CA TYR A 224 -7.58 -6.83 6.94
C TYR A 224 -7.12 -7.78 8.07
N HIS A 225 -6.50 -7.24 9.12
CA HIS A 225 -6.03 -7.99 10.29
C HIS A 225 -7.19 -8.64 11.05
N SER A 226 -8.34 -7.97 11.15
CA SER A 226 -9.54 -8.49 11.82
C SER A 226 -10.11 -9.76 11.16
N GLN A 227 -9.79 -10.01 9.89
CA GLN A 227 -10.19 -11.21 9.15
C GLN A 227 -9.24 -12.39 9.35
N ASN A 228 -8.18 -12.23 10.16
CA ASN A 228 -7.28 -13.32 10.47
C ASN A 228 -8.03 -14.42 11.26
N GLU A 229 -7.69 -15.68 10.98
CA GLU A 229 -8.26 -16.86 11.65
C GLU A 229 -8.28 -16.75 13.18
N PHE A 230 -7.30 -16.07 13.78
CA PHE A 230 -7.19 -15.86 15.23
C PHE A 230 -8.45 -15.25 15.85
N PHE A 231 -9.14 -14.34 15.13
CA PHE A 231 -10.33 -13.66 15.64
C PHE A 231 -11.63 -14.45 15.42
N HIS A 232 -11.54 -15.65 14.85
CA HIS A 232 -12.67 -16.51 14.52
C HIS A 232 -12.63 -17.86 15.25
N GLU A 233 -11.64 -18.06 16.13
CA GLU A 233 -11.47 -19.20 17.05
C GLU A 233 -12.16 -18.96 18.40
#